data_AF-A0A2V7W3J4-F1
#
_entry.id   AF-A0A2V7W3J4-F1
#
_cell.length_a   1.000
_cell.length_b   1.000
_cell.length_c   1.000
_cell.angle_alpha   90.00
_cell.angle_beta   90.00
_cell.angle_gamma   90.00
#
_symmetry.space_group_name_H-M   'P 1'
#
loop_
_entity.id
_entity.type
_entity.pdbx_description
1 polymer ?
#
loop_
_entity_poly.entity_id
_entity_poly.type
_entity_poly.pdbx_seq_one_letter_code
_entity_poly.pdbx_strand_id
1 'polypeptide(L)'
;MYDIRSFGELGTADLVINGQPAGQLPPPESVPGAVFAEWVHRSVDIDPALLQNGSNSIVIHLDGAVHLDRLQMELSYAGASSVIRLRRVVV
;
A
#
# COMPACT_ATOMS: atom_id res chain seq x y z
N MET A 1 0.40 -5.19 2.80
CA MET A 1 -0.43 -6.34 3.20
C MET A 1 -1.51 -5.87 4.15
N TYR A 2 -2.71 -6.43 4.03
CA TYR A 2 -3.86 -6.08 4.84
C TYR A 2 -4.86 -7.24 4.90
N ASP A 3 -5.69 -7.27 5.93
CA ASP A 3 -6.85 -8.15 6.01
C ASP A 3 -8.12 -7.34 5.74
N ILE A 4 -8.99 -7.83 4.86
CA ILE A 4 -10.23 -7.14 4.47
C ILE A 4 -11.41 -8.11 4.50
N ARG A 5 -12.58 -7.61 4.90
CA ARG A 5 -13.86 -8.29 4.75
C ARG A 5 -14.96 -7.29 4.40
N SER A 6 -16.03 -7.76 3.80
CA SER A 6 -17.24 -7.00 3.53
C SER A 6 -18.47 -7.79 3.97
N PHE A 7 -19.54 -7.08 4.32
CA PHE A 7 -20.85 -7.68 4.59
C PHE A 7 -21.82 -7.26 3.47
N GLY A 8 -21.64 -7.84 2.28
CA GLY A 8 -22.38 -7.47 1.05
C GLY A 8 -21.49 -6.76 0.02
N GLU A 9 -21.96 -6.63 -1.23
CA GLU A 9 -21.17 -6.06 -2.35
C GLU A 9 -21.03 -4.52 -2.34
N LEU A 10 -21.29 -3.83 -1.22
CA LEU A 10 -21.49 -2.37 -1.19
C LEU A 10 -20.45 -1.60 -0.37
N GLY A 11 -19.17 -1.98 -0.42
CA GLY A 11 -18.12 -1.25 0.30
C GLY A 11 -16.85 -1.05 -0.51
N THR A 12 -16.16 0.07 -0.28
CA THR A 12 -14.89 0.41 -0.95
C THR A 12 -13.84 0.86 0.06
N ALA A 13 -12.58 0.55 -0.25
CA ALA A 13 -11.44 0.97 0.55
C ALA A 13 -10.43 1.69 -0.34
N ASP A 14 -10.45 3.01 -0.34
CA ASP A 14 -9.59 3.82 -1.21
C ASP A 14 -8.31 4.24 -0.47
N LEU A 15 -7.16 3.96 -1.07
CA LEU A 15 -5.84 4.25 -0.54
C LEU A 15 -5.33 5.60 -1.06
N VAL A 16 -4.89 6.45 -0.15
CA VAL A 16 -4.28 7.75 -0.43
C VAL A 16 -2.93 7.82 0.26
N ILE A 17 -1.89 8.15 -0.51
CA ILE A 17 -0.51 8.30 -0.04
C ILE A 17 -0.08 9.74 -0.27
N ASN A 18 0.36 10.43 0.78
CA ASN A 18 0.80 11.83 0.72
C ASN A 18 -0.22 12.77 0.03
N GLY A 19 -1.52 12.50 0.23
CA GLY A 19 -2.62 13.25 -0.38
C GLY A 19 -2.91 12.90 -1.84
N GLN A 20 -2.15 11.99 -2.45
CA GLN A 20 -2.37 11.50 -3.81
C GLN A 20 -3.13 10.17 -3.80
N PRO A 21 -4.14 9.97 -4.68
CA PRO A 21 -4.79 8.68 -4.83
C PRO A 21 -3.79 7.61 -5.27
N ALA A 22 -3.65 6.55 -4.49
CA ALA A 22 -2.83 5.39 -4.81
C ALA A 22 -3.64 4.25 -5.45
N GLY A 23 -4.98 4.33 -5.38
CA GLY A 23 -5.90 3.37 -5.96
C GLY A 23 -6.87 2.80 -4.92
N GLN A 24 -7.71 1.87 -5.35
CA GLN A 24 -8.63 1.15 -4.48
C GLN A 24 -8.01 -0.18 -4.04
N LEU A 25 -8.11 -0.52 -2.76
CA LEU A 25 -7.73 -1.84 -2.26
C LEU A 25 -8.68 -2.89 -2.84
N PRO A 26 -8.16 -3.95 -3.49
CA PRO A 26 -8.98 -5.03 -3.99
C PRO A 26 -9.95 -5.58 -2.93
N PRO A 27 -11.24 -5.69 -3.25
CA PRO A 27 -12.23 -6.11 -2.26
C PRO A 27 -12.16 -7.64 -2.06
N PRO A 28 -12.68 -8.18 -0.95
CA PRO A 28 -12.49 -9.59 -0.58
C PRO A 28 -13.08 -10.57 -1.61
N GLU A 29 -14.16 -10.19 -2.30
CA GLU A 29 -14.87 -11.02 -3.31
C GLU A 29 -14.03 -11.25 -4.56
N SER A 30 -13.00 -10.42 -4.79
CA SER A 30 -12.07 -10.61 -5.91
C SER A 30 -11.03 -11.71 -5.65
N VAL A 31 -11.04 -12.36 -4.48
CA VAL A 31 -10.25 -13.58 -4.23
C VAL A 31 -11.07 -14.82 -4.60
N PRO A 32 -10.59 -15.67 -5.54
CA PRO A 32 -11.31 -16.88 -5.93
C PRO A 32 -11.57 -17.81 -4.74
N GLY A 33 -12.84 -18.16 -4.54
CA GLY A 33 -13.27 -19.04 -3.44
C GLY A 33 -13.42 -18.35 -2.08
N ALA A 34 -13.31 -17.02 -2.01
CA ALA A 34 -13.61 -16.29 -0.79
C ALA A 34 -15.05 -16.56 -0.32
N VAL A 35 -15.20 -16.95 0.93
CA VAL A 35 -16.51 -17.13 1.55
C VAL A 35 -17.05 -15.77 1.96
N PHE A 36 -18.36 -15.58 1.79
CA PHE A 36 -19.03 -14.35 2.17
C PHE A 36 -18.71 -13.94 3.62
N ALA A 37 -18.33 -12.68 3.81
CA ALA A 37 -17.99 -12.06 5.10
C ALA A 37 -16.78 -12.64 5.85
N GLU A 38 -16.00 -13.52 5.24
CA GLU A 38 -14.72 -13.96 5.82
C GLU A 38 -13.62 -12.90 5.64
N TRP A 39 -12.66 -12.93 6.56
CA TRP A 39 -11.44 -12.15 6.44
C TRP A 39 -10.54 -12.75 5.39
N VAL A 40 -10.11 -11.91 4.45
CA VAL A 40 -9.21 -12.31 3.37
C VAL A 40 -7.91 -11.53 3.48
N HIS A 41 -6.79 -12.26 3.51
CA HIS A 41 -5.46 -11.68 3.52
C HIS A 41 -5.03 -11.26 2.10
N ARG A 42 -4.58 -10.02 1.95
CA ARG A 42 -4.24 -9.43 0.66
C ARG A 42 -2.99 -8.56 0.69
N SER A 43 -2.44 -8.35 -0.50
CA SER A 43 -1.46 -7.30 -0.77
C SER A 43 -1.89 -6.50 -1.99
N VAL A 44 -1.38 -5.28 -2.07
CA VAL A 44 -1.42 -4.44 -3.27
C VAL A 44 -0.06 -3.76 -3.37
N ASP A 45 0.46 -3.70 -4.59
CA ASP A 45 1.67 -2.93 -4.88
C ASP A 45 1.28 -1.47 -5.07
N ILE A 46 2.12 -0.57 -4.56
CA ILE A 46 1.94 0.87 -4.71
C ILE A 46 3.04 1.43 -5.61
N ASP A 47 2.73 2.51 -6.34
CA ASP A 47 3.75 3.23 -7.09
C ASP A 47 4.76 3.87 -6.11
N PRO A 48 6.06 3.50 -6.14
CA PRO A 48 7.05 4.07 -5.26
C PRO A 48 7.26 5.58 -5.47
N ALA A 49 6.84 6.15 -6.60
CA ALA A 49 6.89 7.59 -6.84
C ALA A 49 5.95 8.41 -5.93
N LEU A 50 4.97 7.76 -5.29
CA LEU A 50 4.10 8.38 -4.29
C LEU A 50 4.78 8.58 -2.94
N LEU A 51 5.92 7.94 -2.72
CA LEU A 51 6.67 8.00 -1.48
C LEU A 51 7.75 9.08 -1.54
N GLN A 52 8.05 9.66 -0.38
CA GLN A 52 9.12 10.64 -0.21
C GLN A 52 10.10 10.22 0.88
N ASN A 53 11.31 10.78 0.84
CA ASN A 53 12.27 10.60 1.92
C ASN A 53 11.72 11.20 3.22
N GLY A 54 11.75 10.40 4.30
CA GLY A 54 11.27 10.82 5.61
C GLY A 54 9.82 10.41 5.86
N SER A 55 9.03 11.34 6.39
CA SER A 55 7.65 11.05 6.81
C SER A 55 6.72 10.92 5.60
N ASN A 56 5.87 9.89 5.62
CA ASN A 56 4.84 9.64 4.63
C ASN A 56 3.49 9.52 5.34
N SER A 57 2.45 10.12 4.76
CA SER A 57 1.08 10.02 5.25
C SER A 57 0.31 8.98 4.45
N ILE A 58 -0.47 8.16 5.15
CA ILE A 58 -1.27 7.10 4.54
C ILE A 58 -2.66 7.16 5.13
N VAL A 59 -3.63 7.25 4.23
CA VAL A 59 -5.04 7.33 4.57
C VAL A 59 -5.77 6.25 3.81
N ILE A 60 -6.64 5.52 4.50
CA ILE A 60 -7.59 4.59 3.89
C ILE A 60 -8.97 5.15 4.15
N HIS A 61 -9.69 5.49 3.08
CA HIS A 61 -11.09 5.87 3.15
C HIS A 61 -11.93 4.60 3.03
N LEU A 62 -12.65 4.26 4.09
CA LEU A 62 -13.62 3.17 4.08
C LEU A 62 -15.01 3.77 3.85
N ASP A 63 -15.70 3.32 2.81
CA ASP A 63 -17.10 3.65 2.56
C ASP A 63 -17.95 2.38 2.50
N GLY A 64 -19.19 2.46 3.00
CA GLY A 64 -20.11 1.34 3.07
C GLY A 64 -19.71 0.23 4.04
N ALA A 65 -20.10 -1.02 3.72
CA ALA A 65 -20.01 -2.18 4.62
C ALA A 65 -18.68 -2.94 4.50
N VAL A 66 -17.55 -2.23 4.59
CA VAL A 66 -16.19 -2.78 4.50
C VAL A 66 -15.45 -2.59 5.82
N HIS A 67 -14.74 -3.64 6.24
CA HIS A 67 -13.86 -3.59 7.40
C HIS A 67 -12.44 -3.95 6.99
N LEU A 68 -11.48 -3.24 7.58
CA LEU A 68 -10.05 -3.50 7.42
C LEU A 68 -9.47 -3.85 8.78
N ASP A 69 -8.67 -4.92 8.83
CA ASP A 69 -7.86 -5.27 9.98
C ASP A 69 -6.40 -5.37 9.54
N ARG A 70 -5.47 -5.04 10.46
CA ARG A 70 -4.02 -5.13 10.30
C ARG A 70 -3.47 -4.58 8.97
N LEU A 71 -3.00 -3.34 8.96
CA LEU A 71 -2.24 -2.81 7.83
C LEU A 71 -0.73 -2.97 8.06
N GLN A 72 -0.05 -3.67 7.16
CA GLN A 72 1.42 -3.73 7.12
C GLN A 72 1.92 -3.20 5.78
N MET A 73 2.94 -2.37 5.82
CA MET A 73 3.67 -1.94 4.63
C MET A 73 5.07 -2.54 4.60
N GLU A 74 5.51 -2.86 3.39
CA GLU A 74 6.86 -3.30 3.14
C GLU A 74 7.49 -2.36 2.12
N LEU A 75 8.70 -1.89 2.41
CA LEU A 75 9.49 -1.05 1.51
C LEU A 75 10.82 -1.75 1.27
N SER A 76 11.10 -2.10 0.01
CA SER A 76 12.39 -2.61 -0.41
C SER A 76 13.17 -1.50 -1.11
N TYR A 77 14.34 -1.18 -0.59
CA TYR A 77 15.26 -0.23 -1.20
C TYR A 77 16.45 -1.00 -1.79
N ALA A 78 16.59 -1.01 -3.12
CA ALA A 78 17.85 -1.38 -3.74
C ALA A 78 18.88 -0.30 -3.39
N GLY A 79 19.91 -0.66 -2.62
CA GLY A 79 20.88 0.28 -2.05
C GLY A 79 21.38 1.29 -3.08
N ALA A 80 21.32 2.58 -2.72
CA ALA A 80 21.82 3.68 -3.53
C ALA A 80 23.24 3.36 -4.02
N SER A 81 23.45 3.38 -5.34
CA SER A 81 24.78 3.30 -5.92
C SER A 81 25.63 4.44 -5.37
N SER A 82 26.60 4.12 -4.51
CA SER A 82 27.59 5.07 -4.02
C SER A 82 28.41 5.57 -5.20
N VAL A 83 28.06 6.75 -5.74
CA VAL A 83 28.92 7.44 -6.71
C VAL A 83 30.18 7.90 -5.96
N ILE A 84 31.23 7.08 -6.01
CA ILE A 84 32.55 7.46 -5.50
C ILE A 84 33.11 8.55 -6.42
N ARG A 85 32.99 9.83 -6.03
CA ARG A 85 33.75 10.91 -6.68
C ARG A 85 35.18 10.88 -6.16
N LEU A 86 36.07 10.22 -6.91
CA LEU A 86 37.51 10.34 -6.70
C LEU A 86 37.94 11.77 -7.04
N ARG A 87 38.24 12.59 -6.03
CA ARG A 87 38.96 13.86 -6.22
C ARG A 87 40.45 13.54 -6.28
N ARG A 88 41.03 13.60 -7.47
CA ARG A 88 42.49 13.58 -7.64
C ARG A 88 43.07 14.89 -7.08
N VAL A 89 43.82 14.79 -5.99
CA VAL A 89 44.70 15.87 -5.53
C VAL A 89 46.04 15.66 -6.22
N VAL A 90 46.48 16.63 -7.00
CA VAL A 90 47.84 16.69 -7.55
C VAL A 90 48.63 17.64 -6.64
N VAL A 91 49.72 17.14 -6.06
CA VAL A 91 50.71 17.91 -5.29
C VAL A 91 51.82 18.34 -6.24
#